data_AF-A0A3C1CAC7-F1
#
_entry.id   AF-A0A3C1CAC7-F1
#
_cell.length_a   1.000
_cell.length_b   1.000
_cell.length_c   1.000
_cell.angle_alpha   90.00
_cell.angle_beta   90.00
_cell.angle_gamma   90.00
#
_symmetry.space_group_name_H-M   'P 1'
#
loop_
_entity.id
_entity.type
_entity.pdbx_description
1 polymer ?
#
loop_
_entity_poly.entity_id
_entity_poly.type
_entity_poly.pdbx_seq_one_letter_code
_entity_poly.pdbx_strand_id
1 'polypeptide(L)'
;LLFHGDQVFYAPALPLEDVFDPTGAGDTFAGGFMGYLAKTGDVSFDNMKRGIIVGSALASFCVEKFGPTRLKEVSQDDINGRIRLFQDLVNFDIQLS
;
A
#
# COMPACT_ATOMS: atom_id res chain seq x y z
N LEU A 1 -1.96 3.34 -8.77
CA LEU A 1 -1.46 4.07 -9.97
C LEU A 1 -1.03 5.46 -9.53
N LEU A 2 0.17 5.90 -9.93
CA LEU A 2 0.66 7.27 -9.74
C LEU A 2 0.97 7.89 -11.10
N PHE A 3 0.52 9.11 -11.31
CA PHE A 3 0.88 9.93 -12.46
C PHE A 3 1.58 11.18 -11.94
N HIS A 4 2.78 11.48 -12.45
CA HIS A 4 3.54 12.68 -12.09
C HIS A 4 4.33 13.19 -13.29
N GLY A 5 3.83 14.24 -13.95
CA GLY A 5 4.35 14.65 -15.25
C GLY A 5 4.29 13.49 -16.25
N ASP A 6 5.40 13.18 -16.89
CA ASP A 6 5.54 12.07 -17.84
C ASP A 6 5.84 10.72 -17.15
N GLN A 7 5.95 10.70 -15.81
CA GLN A 7 6.26 9.49 -15.06
C GLN A 7 4.98 8.78 -14.61
N VAL A 8 4.95 7.46 -14.78
CA VAL A 8 3.88 6.60 -14.31
C VAL A 8 4.44 5.49 -13.43
N PHE A 9 3.80 5.23 -12.31
CA PHE A 9 4.11 4.08 -11.46
C PHE A 9 2.87 3.22 -11.21
N TYR A 10 3.07 1.91 -11.35
CA TYR A 10 2.07 0.89 -11.14
C TYR A 10 2.46 0.10 -9.88
N ALA A 11 1.63 0.20 -8.85
CA ALA A 11 1.70 -0.74 -7.73
C ALA A 11 0.86 -1.97 -8.11
N PRO A 12 1.41 -3.19 -8.00
CA PRO A 12 0.66 -4.41 -8.24
C PRO A 12 -0.47 -4.55 -7.22
N ALA A 13 -1.55 -5.21 -7.63
CA ALA A 13 -2.59 -5.62 -6.70
C ALA A 13 -2.05 -6.78 -5.85
N LEU A 14 -2.32 -6.75 -4.54
CA LEU A 14 -2.06 -7.90 -3.68
C LEU A 14 -3.24 -8.87 -3.80
N PRO A 15 -3.03 -10.11 -4.24
CA PRO A 15 -4.08 -11.13 -4.20
C PRO A 15 -4.39 -11.45 -2.74
N LEU A 16 -5.60 -11.11 -2.31
CA LEU A 16 -6.14 -11.47 -1.00
C LEU A 16 -7.06 -12.67 -1.18
N GLU A 17 -6.93 -13.68 -0.31
CA GLU A 17 -7.80 -14.86 -0.34
C GLU A 17 -9.26 -14.49 -0.03
N ASP A 18 -9.48 -13.60 0.93
CA ASP A 18 -10.80 -13.15 1.34
C ASP A 18 -10.88 -11.61 1.39
N VAL A 19 -11.76 -11.04 0.57
CA VAL A 19 -12.18 -9.64 0.64
C VAL A 19 -13.58 -9.60 1.26
N PHE A 20 -13.70 -9.02 2.45
CA PHE A 20 -14.94 -9.04 3.22
C PHE A 20 -15.77 -7.77 3.03
N ASP A 21 -15.19 -6.58 3.22
CA ASP A 21 -15.88 -5.29 3.13
C ASP A 21 -14.97 -4.23 2.48
N PRO A 22 -15.26 -3.74 1.26
CA PRO A 22 -14.42 -2.75 0.59
C PRO A 22 -14.54 -1.34 1.19
N THR A 23 -15.48 -1.10 2.10
CA THR A 23 -15.76 0.23 2.65
C THR A 23 -14.54 0.79 3.39
N GLY A 24 -14.17 2.04 3.08
CA GLY A 24 -13.04 2.71 3.74
C GLY A 24 -11.65 2.35 3.20
N ALA A 25 -11.54 1.44 2.23
CA ALA A 25 -10.24 1.08 1.62
C ALA A 25 -9.56 2.31 0.98
N GLY A 26 -10.33 3.14 0.27
CA GLY A 26 -9.83 4.36 -0.37
C GLY A 26 -9.33 5.41 0.64
N ASP A 27 -10.10 5.65 1.70
CA ASP A 27 -9.71 6.59 2.77
C ASP A 27 -8.49 6.09 3.54
N THR A 28 -8.44 4.78 3.81
CA THR A 28 -7.28 4.14 4.45
C THR A 28 -6.04 4.23 3.58
N PHE A 29 -6.18 4.01 2.27
CA PHE A 29 -5.10 4.22 1.30
C PHE A 29 -4.60 5.67 1.34
N ALA A 30 -5.50 6.65 1.24
CA ALA A 30 -5.16 8.06 1.23
C ALA A 30 -4.49 8.48 2.54
N GLY A 31 -5.01 8.04 3.68
CA GLY A 31 -4.44 8.29 5.01
C GLY A 31 -3.04 7.67 5.16
N GLY A 32 -2.85 6.45 4.69
CA GLY A 32 -1.54 5.78 4.70
C GLY A 32 -0.51 6.48 3.82
N PHE A 33 -0.91 6.87 2.62
CA PHE A 33 -0.08 7.61 1.68
C PHE A 33 0.34 8.97 2.25
N MET A 34 -0.63 9.79 2.65
CA MET A 34 -0.37 11.12 3.20
C MET A 34 0.41 11.05 4.51
N GLY A 35 0.10 10.09 5.38
CA GLY A 35 0.82 9.86 6.63
C GLY A 35 2.29 9.50 6.41
N TYR A 36 2.59 8.69 5.39
CA TYR A 36 3.97 8.37 5.03
C TYR A 36 4.74 9.60 4.51
N LEU A 37 4.12 10.39 3.63
CA LEU A 37 4.74 11.62 3.13
C LEU A 37 4.97 12.63 4.25
N ALA A 38 3.99 12.82 5.13
CA ALA A 38 4.11 13.72 6.28
C ALA A 38 5.23 13.27 7.23
N LYS A 39 5.37 11.95 7.46
CA LYS A 39 6.45 11.38 8.30
C LYS A 39 7.84 11.62 7.72
N THR A 40 7.97 11.58 6.40
CA THR A 40 9.27 11.69 5.71
C THR A 40 9.62 13.12 5.31
N GLY A 41 8.62 13.99 5.16
CA GLY A 41 8.79 15.37 4.68
C GLY A 41 9.21 15.47 3.22
N ASP A 42 9.18 14.37 2.47
CA ASP A 42 9.66 14.28 1.09
C ASP A 42 8.49 13.98 0.14
N VAL A 43 8.25 14.87 -0.82
CA VAL A 43 7.22 14.72 -1.86
C VAL A 43 7.80 14.37 -3.23
N SER A 44 9.05 13.89 -3.26
CA SER A 44 9.69 13.38 -4.48
C SER A 44 8.90 12.22 -5.08
N PHE A 45 8.99 12.05 -6.40
CA PHE A 45 8.32 10.93 -7.08
C PHE A 45 8.73 9.58 -6.52
N ASP A 46 10.01 9.40 -6.17
CA ASP A 46 10.48 8.15 -5.56
C ASP A 46 9.83 7.87 -4.21
N ASN A 47 9.72 8.91 -3.37
CA ASN A 47 9.08 8.77 -2.07
C ASN A 47 7.55 8.60 -2.17
N MET A 48 6.91 9.22 -3.18
CA MET A 48 5.50 8.97 -3.50
C MET A 48 5.25 7.51 -3.91
N LYS A 49 6.16 6.86 -4.66
CA LYS A 49 6.06 5.42 -4.95
C LYS A 49 6.02 4.60 -3.66
N ARG A 50 6.91 4.90 -2.69
CA ARG A 50 6.92 4.23 -1.37
C ARG A 50 5.64 4.49 -0.58
N GLY A 51 5.16 5.74 -0.59
CA GLY A 51 3.88 6.09 0.03
C GLY A 51 2.70 5.30 -0.53
N ILE A 52 2.69 5.04 -1.84
CA ILE A 52 1.64 4.21 -2.46
C ILE A 52 1.68 2.78 -1.95
N ILE A 53 2.88 2.21 -1.78
CA ILE A 53 3.03 0.87 -1.23
C ILE A 53 2.50 0.81 0.21
N VAL A 54 2.82 1.82 1.03
CA VAL A 54 2.32 1.93 2.41
C VAL A 54 0.79 2.09 2.44
N GLY A 55 0.23 2.98 1.63
CA GLY A 55 -1.22 3.15 1.51
C GLY A 55 -1.92 1.86 1.05
N SER A 56 -1.36 1.16 0.07
CA SER A 56 -1.89 -0.09 -0.46
C SER A 56 -1.86 -1.20 0.60
N ALA A 57 -0.77 -1.28 1.38
CA ALA A 57 -0.66 -2.19 2.51
C ALA A 57 -1.74 -1.95 3.57
N LEU A 58 -1.97 -0.69 3.97
CA LEU A 58 -3.01 -0.39 4.96
C LEU A 58 -4.42 -0.65 4.42
N ALA A 59 -4.71 -0.26 3.18
CA ALA A 59 -5.99 -0.53 2.54
C ALA A 59 -6.28 -2.04 2.43
N SER A 60 -5.25 -2.85 2.19
CA SER A 60 -5.41 -4.30 2.10
C SER A 60 -5.83 -4.95 3.42
N PHE A 61 -5.52 -4.35 4.57
CA PHE A 61 -6.08 -4.78 5.86
C PHE A 61 -7.50 -4.27 6.07
N CYS A 62 -7.81 -3.04 5.64
CA CYS A 62 -9.15 -2.46 5.79
C CYS A 62 -10.25 -3.38 5.24
N VAL A 63 -9.96 -4.10 4.15
CA VAL A 63 -10.96 -4.92 3.48
C VAL A 63 -11.20 -6.31 4.05
N GLU A 64 -10.37 -6.74 5.03
CA GLU A 64 -10.43 -8.10 5.59
C GLU A 64 -11.55 -8.29 6.63
N LYS A 65 -12.10 -7.20 7.18
CA LYS A 65 -13.20 -7.23 8.17
C LYS A 65 -14.15 -6.06 7.97
N PHE A 66 -15.35 -6.16 8.55
CA PHE A 66 -16.34 -5.10 8.50
C PHE A 66 -15.84 -3.79 9.14
N GLY A 67 -15.95 -2.69 8.40
CA GLY A 67 -15.52 -1.36 8.84
C GLY A 67 -14.04 -1.31 9.28
N PRO A 68 -13.65 -0.40 10.19
CA PRO A 68 -12.25 -0.22 10.59
C PRO A 68 -11.75 -1.31 11.56
N THR A 69 -12.47 -2.42 11.73
CA THR A 69 -12.19 -3.43 12.75
C THR A 69 -10.80 -4.02 12.59
N ARG A 70 -10.44 -4.45 11.36
CA ARG A 70 -9.12 -5.04 11.10
C ARG A 70 -7.99 -4.06 11.41
N LEU A 71 -8.15 -2.77 11.08
CA LEU A 71 -7.16 -1.72 11.30
C LEU A 71 -6.86 -1.46 12.78
N LYS A 72 -7.78 -1.80 13.69
CA LYS A 72 -7.57 -1.66 15.14
C LYS A 72 -6.76 -2.82 15.74
N GLU A 73 -6.61 -3.90 15.00
CA GLU A 73 -5.95 -5.14 15.45
C GLU A 73 -4.56 -5.32 14.83
N VAL A 74 -4.24 -4.60 13.74
CA VAL A 74 -2.94 -4.73 13.08
C VAL A 74 -1.82 -4.21 13.96
N SER A 75 -0.76 -5.01 14.07
CA SER A 75 0.49 -4.61 14.67
C SER A 75 1.42 -3.94 13.65
N GLN A 76 2.49 -3.32 14.15
CA GLN A 76 3.53 -2.79 13.26
C GLN A 76 4.22 -3.90 12.45
N ASP A 77 4.35 -5.10 13.01
CA ASP A 77 4.95 -6.25 12.33
C ASP A 77 4.05 -6.76 11.19
N ASP A 78 2.73 -6.77 11.39
CA ASP A 78 1.76 -7.07 10.31
C ASP A 78 1.91 -6.09 9.15
N ILE A 79 1.99 -4.79 9.45
CA ILE A 79 2.16 -3.73 8.45
C ILE A 79 3.48 -3.91 7.70
N ASN A 80 4.57 -4.16 8.43
CA ASN A 80 5.89 -4.39 7.83
C ASN A 80 5.89 -5.63 6.93
N GLY A 81 5.25 -6.72 7.36
CA GLY A 81 5.08 -7.94 6.58
C GLY A 81 4.28 -7.68 5.30
N ARG A 82 3.17 -6.95 5.39
CA ARG A 82 2.34 -6.57 4.25
C ARG A 82 3.11 -5.69 3.25
N ILE A 83 3.88 -4.72 3.73
CA ILE A 83 4.73 -3.87 2.87
C ILE A 83 5.76 -4.72 2.14
N ARG A 84 6.40 -5.69 2.80
CA ARG A 84 7.35 -6.61 2.14
C ARG A 84 6.69 -7.41 1.02
N LEU A 85 5.49 -7.95 1.25
CA LEU A 85 4.73 -8.63 0.20
C LEU A 85 4.49 -7.74 -1.02
N PHE A 86 4.10 -6.48 -0.81
CA PHE A 86 3.96 -5.52 -1.92
C PHE A 86 5.30 -5.21 -2.61
N GLN A 87 6.41 -5.11 -1.86
CA GLN A 87 7.74 -4.90 -2.44
C GLN A 87 8.17 -6.08 -3.29
N ASP A 88 7.95 -7.30 -2.83
CA ASP A 88 8.28 -8.53 -3.55
C ASP A 88 7.48 -8.65 -4.86
N LEU A 89 6.24 -8.16 -4.87
CA LEU A 89 5.42 -8.09 -6.08
C LEU A 89 5.89 -7.02 -7.09
N VAL A 90 6.53 -5.95 -6.61
CA VAL A 90 7.05 -4.86 -7.47
C VAL A 90 8.43 -5.22 -8.02
N ASN A 91 9.28 -5.84 -7.20
CA ASN A 91 10.64 -6.22 -7.55
C ASN A 91 10.66 -7.60 -8.22
N PHE A 92 10.08 -7.71 -9.40
CA PHE A 92 10.22 -8.89 -10.23
C PHE A 92 11.37 -8.71 -11.22
N ASP A 93 12.55 -9.22 -10.87
CA ASP A 93 13.69 -9.30 -11.78
C ASP A 93 13.56 -10.55 -12.66
N ILE A 94 13.36 -10.35 -13.97
CA ILE A 94 13.45 -11.43 -14.95
C ILE A 94 14.93 -11.67 -15.26
N GLN A 95 15.48 -12.80 -14.82
CA GLN A 95 16.74 -13.30 -15.37
C GLN A 95 16.48 -13.86 -16.76
N LEU A 96 16.79 -13.08 -17.79
CA LEU A 96 16.87 -13.57 -19.16
C LEU A 96 18.20 -14.30 -19.30
N SER A 97 18.16 -15.63 -19.24
CA SER A 97 19.27 -16.51 -19.60
C SER A 97 19.52 -16.51 -21.10
#